data_AF-A0A937QAI9-F1
#
_entry.id   AF-A0A937QAI9-F1
#
_cell.length_a   1.000
_cell.length_b   1.000
_cell.length_c   1.000
_cell.angle_alpha   90.00
_cell.angle_beta   90.00
_cell.angle_gamma   90.00
#
_symmetry.space_group_name_H-M   'P 1'
#
loop_
_entity.id
_entity.type
_entity.pdbx_description
1 polymer ?
#
loop_
_entity_poly.entity_id
_entity_poly.type
_entity_poly.pdbx_seq_one_letter_code
_entity_poly.pdbx_strand_id
1 'polypeptide(L)'
;MNRQSSIVNRQSSIVNPKGFTLIEVIIFIVVAGVIASGIFIPFLTSLKESMTPEKVATSAYLAQQRMEFFTKNSYDSAQLNPTSLTSYTSAGISGYQWQWQISHIDEDLASSPSDVGYKLILVRVKDPDNEVVELETVVTKRPGDE
;
A
#
# COMPACT_ATOMS: atom_id res chain seq x y z
N MET A 1 79.99 -20.32 -18.89
CA MET A 1 78.95 -21.39 -18.84
C MET A 1 77.97 -21.02 -17.72
N ASN A 2 76.65 -20.99 -17.81
CA ASN A 2 75.68 -21.27 -18.88
C ASN A 2 74.29 -20.77 -18.41
N ARG A 3 73.62 -19.98 -19.27
CA ARG A 3 72.17 -19.74 -19.51
C ARG A 3 71.13 -19.55 -18.37
N GLN A 4 70.57 -18.33 -18.37
CA GLN A 4 69.15 -17.93 -18.41
C GLN A 4 68.03 -18.92 -18.01
N SER A 5 67.07 -18.43 -17.23
CA SER A 5 65.65 -18.74 -17.45
C SER A 5 64.76 -17.55 -17.05
N SER A 6 64.52 -16.64 -18.00
CA SER A 6 63.44 -15.66 -17.91
C SER A 6 62.09 -16.39 -18.07
N ILE A 7 61.25 -16.32 -17.05
CA ILE A 7 59.86 -16.79 -17.13
C ILE A 7 59.10 -15.80 -18.01
N VAL A 8 58.90 -16.16 -19.27
CA VAL A 8 57.99 -15.44 -20.17
C VAL A 8 56.57 -15.85 -19.79
N ASN A 9 55.92 -15.04 -18.96
CA ASN A 9 54.47 -15.14 -18.73
C ASN A 9 53.75 -14.62 -19.97
N ARG A 10 53.46 -15.49 -20.94
CA ARG A 10 52.52 -15.18 -22.02
C ARG A 10 51.12 -15.13 -21.44
N GLN A 11 50.66 -13.94 -21.08
CA GLN A 11 49.23 -13.66 -21.07
C GLN A 11 48.72 -13.84 -22.50
N SER A 12 48.15 -15.00 -22.80
CA SER A 12 47.35 -15.20 -23.99
C SER A 12 46.10 -14.34 -23.85
N SER A 13 46.07 -13.21 -24.54
CA SER A 13 44.90 -12.38 -24.71
C SER A 13 43.79 -13.23 -25.34
N ILE A 14 42.77 -13.56 -24.55
CA ILE A 14 41.48 -14.04 -25.08
C ILE A 14 40.78 -12.80 -25.64
N VAL A 15 41.23 -12.31 -26.78
CA VAL A 15 40.52 -11.28 -27.54
C VAL A 15 40.54 -11.72 -28.99
N ASN A 16 39.43 -12.31 -29.42
CA ASN A 16 39.21 -12.71 -30.80
C ASN A 16 38.91 -11.43 -31.61
N PRO A 17 39.70 -11.07 -32.64
CA PRO A 17 39.57 -9.78 -33.35
C PRO A 17 38.49 -9.76 -34.43
N LYS A 18 37.49 -10.66 -34.38
CA LYS A 18 36.39 -10.67 -35.35
C LYS A 18 35.33 -9.66 -34.89
N GLY A 19 35.20 -8.55 -35.62
CA GLY A 19 34.16 -7.54 -35.37
C GLY A 19 32.75 -8.11 -35.55
N PHE A 20 31.76 -7.40 -34.98
CA PHE A 20 30.34 -7.71 -35.15
C PHE A 20 29.91 -7.52 -36.61
N THR A 21 29.14 -8.46 -37.15
CA THR A 21 28.56 -8.29 -38.49
C THR A 21 27.27 -7.46 -38.44
N LEU A 22 26.95 -6.72 -39.51
CA LEU A 22 25.71 -5.92 -39.58
C LEU A 22 24.46 -6.77 -39.32
N ILE A 23 24.43 -7.98 -39.89
CA ILE A 23 23.30 -8.90 -39.76
C ILE A 23 23.14 -9.39 -38.31
N GLU A 24 24.25 -9.64 -37.60
CA GLU A 24 24.23 -10.06 -36.21
C GLU A 24 23.67 -8.97 -35.30
N VAL A 25 23.99 -7.69 -35.57
CA VAL A 25 23.40 -6.55 -34.86
C VAL A 25 21.90 -6.45 -35.13
N ILE A 26 21.46 -6.61 -36.40
CA ILE A 26 20.03 -6.58 -36.76
C ILE A 26 19.28 -7.71 -36.05
N ILE A 27 19.82 -8.92 -36.06
CA ILE A 27 19.20 -10.06 -35.38
C ILE A 27 19.15 -9.81 -33.86
N PHE A 28 20.21 -9.25 -33.27
CA PHE A 28 20.26 -8.95 -31.84
C PHE A 28 19.17 -7.95 -31.41
N ILE A 29 19.00 -6.84 -32.13
CA ILE A 29 17.96 -5.84 -31.79
C ILE A 29 16.55 -6.39 -31.99
N VAL A 30 16.33 -7.24 -33.00
CA VAL A 30 15.01 -7.86 -33.24
C VAL A 30 14.67 -8.84 -32.13
N VAL A 31 15.61 -9.71 -31.75
CA VAL A 31 15.43 -10.66 -30.66
C VAL A 31 15.24 -9.93 -29.32
N ALA A 32 16.05 -8.91 -29.05
CA ALA A 32 15.89 -8.07 -27.86
C ALA A 32 14.53 -7.37 -27.82
N GLY A 33 14.02 -6.88 -28.96
CA GLY A 33 12.69 -6.26 -29.05
C GLY A 33 11.55 -7.23 -28.74
N VAL A 34 11.62 -8.46 -29.26
CA VAL A 34 10.63 -9.52 -28.97
C VAL A 34 10.65 -9.90 -27.49
N ILE A 35 11.85 -10.08 -26.91
CA ILE A 35 12.00 -10.41 -25.49
C ILE A 35 11.49 -9.26 -24.61
N ALA A 36 11.88 -8.02 -24.92
CA ALA A 36 11.45 -6.83 -24.18
C ALA A 36 9.93 -6.70 -24.16
N SER A 37 9.27 -6.93 -25.30
CA SER A 37 7.80 -6.90 -25.37
C SER A 37 7.15 -7.98 -24.49
N GLY A 38 7.78 -9.14 -24.33
CA GLY A 38 7.26 -10.23 -23.49
C GLY A 38 7.36 -9.95 -21.98
N ILE A 39 8.39 -9.24 -21.54
CA ILE A 39 8.61 -8.96 -20.10
C ILE A 39 8.06 -7.61 -19.64
N PHE A 40 7.67 -6.73 -20.57
CA PHE A 40 7.26 -5.37 -20.24
C PHE A 40 5.96 -5.33 -19.41
N ILE A 41 4.95 -6.13 -19.80
CA ILE A 41 3.68 -6.20 -19.08
C ILE A 41 3.85 -6.71 -17.64
N PRO A 42 4.47 -7.87 -17.38
CA PRO A 42 4.64 -8.35 -16.00
C PRO A 42 5.53 -7.42 -15.16
N PHE A 43 6.49 -6.71 -15.77
CA PHE A 43 7.28 -5.69 -15.09
C PHE A 43 6.42 -4.52 -14.59
N LEU A 44 5.56 -3.96 -15.44
CA LEU A 44 4.63 -2.90 -15.02
C LEU A 44 3.65 -3.36 -13.94
N THR A 45 3.16 -4.60 -14.03
CA THR A 45 2.31 -5.19 -12.99
C THR A 45 3.06 -5.33 -11.67
N SER A 46 4.30 -5.84 -11.70
CA SER A 46 5.13 -6.00 -10.50
C SER A 46 5.42 -4.66 -9.81
N LEU A 47 5.65 -3.58 -10.57
CA LEU A 47 5.81 -2.24 -10.01
C LEU A 47 4.54 -1.74 -9.31
N LYS A 48 3.35 -2.01 -9.88
CA LYS A 48 2.07 -1.65 -9.25
C LYS A 48 1.82 -2.45 -7.97
N GLU A 49 2.05 -3.76 -8.00
CA GLU A 49 1.92 -4.62 -6.82
C GLU A 49 2.88 -4.18 -5.69
N SER A 50 4.10 -3.73 -6.03
CA SER A 50 5.05 -3.23 -5.03
C SER A 50 4.56 -1.99 -4.27
N MET A 51 3.63 -1.21 -4.82
CA MET A 51 3.07 -0.04 -4.13
C MET A 51 1.86 -0.39 -3.24
N THR A 52 1.32 -1.60 -3.34
CA THR A 52 0.15 -2.01 -2.55
C THR A 52 0.40 -1.99 -1.04
N PRO A 53 1.57 -2.43 -0.50
CA PRO A 53 1.79 -2.40 0.95
C PRO A 53 1.87 -0.96 1.48
N GLU A 54 2.45 -0.04 0.70
CA GLU A 54 2.52 1.38 1.04
C GLU A 54 1.14 2.02 1.10
N LYS A 55 0.27 1.69 0.12
CA LYS A 55 -1.12 2.19 0.08
C LYS A 55 -1.93 1.68 1.26
N VAL A 56 -1.85 0.38 1.55
CA VAL A 56 -2.54 -0.22 2.70
C VAL A 56 -2.05 0.38 4.01
N ALA A 57 -0.73 0.55 4.18
CA ALA A 57 -0.17 1.18 5.38
C ALA A 57 -0.63 2.63 5.54
N THR A 58 -0.67 3.40 4.45
CA THR A 58 -1.15 4.79 4.46
C THR A 58 -2.65 4.87 4.79
N SER A 59 -3.47 4.02 4.17
CA SER A 59 -4.90 3.94 4.46
C SER A 59 -5.17 3.57 5.92
N ALA A 60 -4.43 2.59 6.47
CA ALA A 60 -4.53 2.21 7.87
C ALA A 60 -4.12 3.34 8.81
N TYR A 61 -3.03 4.05 8.50
CA TYR A 61 -2.59 5.21 9.27
C TYR A 61 -3.63 6.33 9.28
N LEU A 62 -4.22 6.66 8.13
CA LEU A 62 -5.28 7.65 8.02
C LEU A 62 -6.55 7.21 8.78
N ALA A 63 -6.90 5.93 8.70
CA ALA A 63 -8.04 5.36 9.42
C ALA A 63 -7.82 5.48 10.93
N GLN A 64 -6.62 5.14 11.41
CA GLN A 64 -6.25 5.27 12.81
C GLN A 64 -6.28 6.73 13.27
N GLN A 65 -5.71 7.66 12.50
CA GLN A 65 -5.75 9.08 12.82
C GLN A 65 -7.20 9.58 12.99
N ARG A 66 -8.10 9.15 12.11
CA ARG A 66 -9.52 9.52 12.21
C ARG A 66 -10.21 8.82 13.38
N MET A 67 -9.82 7.58 13.69
CA MET A 67 -10.33 6.86 14.84
C MET A 67 -9.96 7.56 16.15
N GLU A 68 -8.69 7.95 16.30
CA GLU A 68 -8.19 8.72 17.45
C GLU A 68 -8.93 10.05 17.63
N PHE A 69 -9.31 10.70 16.52
CA PHE A 69 -10.14 11.90 16.56
C PHE A 69 -11.51 11.64 17.20
N PHE A 70 -12.12 10.47 17.00
CA PHE A 70 -13.40 10.15 17.64
C PHE A 70 -13.22 9.66 19.08
N THR A 71 -12.27 8.75 19.32
CA THR A 71 -12.08 8.10 20.63
C THR A 71 -11.52 9.02 21.71
N LYS A 72 -10.96 10.18 21.35
CA LYS A 72 -10.57 11.22 22.33
C LYS A 72 -11.79 11.86 23.02
N ASN A 73 -12.98 11.75 22.45
CA ASN A 73 -14.19 12.36 23.00
C ASN A 73 -14.84 11.43 24.02
N SER A 74 -15.48 12.03 25.03
CA SER A 74 -16.36 11.30 25.96
C SER A 74 -17.58 10.75 25.24
N TYR A 75 -18.19 9.70 25.81
CA TYR A 75 -19.34 8.99 25.25
C TYR A 75 -20.51 9.92 24.87
N ASP A 76 -20.81 10.90 25.72
CA ASP A 76 -21.92 11.85 25.55
C ASP A 76 -21.56 13.06 24.66
N SER A 77 -20.36 13.10 24.09
CA SER A 77 -19.97 14.16 23.16
C SER A 77 -20.84 14.12 21.90
N ALA A 78 -21.28 15.31 21.45
CA ALA A 78 -22.04 15.45 20.21
C ALA A 78 -21.27 14.93 18.97
N GLN A 79 -19.93 14.84 19.03
CA GLN A 79 -19.12 14.25 17.97
C GLN A 79 -19.30 12.72 17.83
N LEU A 80 -19.83 12.07 18.87
CA LEU A 80 -20.16 10.65 18.91
C LEU A 80 -21.67 10.41 18.80
N ASN A 81 -22.42 11.38 18.29
CA ASN A 81 -23.83 11.15 17.97
C ASN A 81 -23.94 10.16 16.80
N PRO A 82 -24.89 9.21 16.86
CA PRO A 82 -25.13 8.28 15.77
C PRO A 82 -25.29 9.02 14.45
N THR A 83 -24.51 8.59 13.47
CA THR A 83 -24.46 9.19 12.14
C THR A 83 -24.44 8.04 11.15
N SER A 84 -25.31 8.10 10.14
CA SER A 84 -25.27 7.15 9.03
C SER A 84 -23.92 7.24 8.32
N LEU A 85 -23.56 6.20 7.56
CA LEU A 85 -22.33 6.19 6.77
C LEU A 85 -22.22 7.47 5.93
N THR A 86 -21.19 8.26 6.19
CA THR A 86 -20.97 9.53 5.48
C THR A 86 -20.54 9.27 4.05
N SER A 87 -20.73 10.25 3.16
CA SER A 87 -20.09 10.21 1.85
C SER A 87 -18.56 10.28 1.97
N TYR A 88 -17.85 9.67 1.03
CA TYR A 88 -16.40 9.82 0.92
C TYR A 88 -16.00 11.29 0.78
N THR A 89 -15.05 11.70 1.63
CA THR A 89 -14.44 13.04 1.58
C THR A 89 -12.92 12.92 1.61
N SER A 90 -12.21 13.98 1.23
CA SER A 90 -10.75 13.99 1.16
C SER A 90 -10.13 13.73 2.54
N ALA A 91 -9.14 12.82 2.58
CA ALA A 91 -8.39 12.49 3.79
C ALA A 91 -7.10 13.33 3.96
N GLY A 92 -6.99 14.45 3.23
CA GLY A 92 -5.83 15.36 3.30
C GLY A 92 -4.62 14.91 2.47
N ILE A 93 -4.59 13.66 2.02
CA ILE A 93 -3.60 13.11 1.07
C ILE A 93 -4.28 12.90 -0.29
N SER A 94 -3.59 13.27 -1.37
CA SER A 94 -4.13 13.15 -2.73
C SER A 94 -4.53 11.71 -3.06
N GLY A 95 -5.75 11.54 -3.59
CA GLY A 95 -6.30 10.24 -3.97
C GLY A 95 -6.83 9.40 -2.81
N TYR A 96 -6.58 9.77 -1.55
CA TYR A 96 -7.17 9.09 -0.39
C TYR A 96 -8.46 9.78 0.04
N GLN A 97 -9.47 8.97 0.31
CA GLN A 97 -10.76 9.43 0.78
C GLN A 97 -11.16 8.64 2.01
N TRP A 98 -11.88 9.26 2.94
CA TRP A 98 -12.42 8.57 4.10
C TRP A 98 -13.91 8.77 4.23
N GLN A 99 -14.54 7.87 4.95
CA GLN A 99 -15.91 7.99 5.43
C GLN A 99 -16.00 7.31 6.79
N TRP A 100 -17.03 7.63 7.55
CA TRP A 100 -17.24 7.03 8.86
C TRP A 100 -18.73 6.84 9.12
N GLN A 101 -19.01 5.99 10.09
CA GLN A 101 -20.34 5.74 10.60
C GLN A 101 -20.25 5.62 12.12
N ILE A 102 -21.27 6.11 12.81
CA ILE A 102 -21.41 5.91 14.26
C ILE A 102 -22.80 5.33 14.49
N SER A 103 -22.86 4.18 15.15
CA SER A 103 -24.13 3.49 15.44
C SER A 103 -24.18 2.99 16.86
N HIS A 104 -25.38 2.94 17.44
CA HIS A 104 -25.58 2.23 18.69
C HIS A 104 -25.45 0.73 18.46
N ILE A 105 -24.81 0.08 19.42
CA ILE A 105 -24.71 -1.38 19.46
C ILE A 105 -25.12 -1.87 20.84
N ASP A 106 -25.46 -3.15 20.96
CA ASP A 106 -25.73 -3.82 22.23
C ASP A 106 -24.50 -4.57 22.78
N GLU A 107 -24.70 -5.29 23.88
CA GLU A 107 -23.65 -6.08 24.56
C GLU A 107 -23.10 -7.21 23.68
N ASP A 108 -23.87 -7.67 22.70
CA ASP A 108 -23.48 -8.67 21.71
C ASP A 108 -22.86 -8.05 20.44
N LEU A 109 -22.60 -6.74 20.45
CA LEU A 109 -22.11 -5.94 19.33
C LEU A 109 -23.07 -5.88 18.13
N ALA A 110 -24.34 -6.24 18.33
CA ALA A 110 -25.37 -6.13 17.30
C ALA A 110 -25.94 -4.70 17.25
N SER A 111 -26.50 -4.30 16.11
CA SER A 111 -27.07 -2.96 15.95
C SER A 111 -28.26 -2.77 16.89
N SER A 112 -28.21 -1.72 17.71
CA SER A 112 -29.29 -1.35 18.63
C SER A 112 -30.04 -0.11 18.11
N PRO A 113 -31.39 -0.07 18.20
CA PRO A 113 -32.15 1.14 17.88
C PRO A 113 -32.04 2.23 18.96
N SER A 114 -31.56 1.88 20.16
CA SER A 114 -31.47 2.77 21.32
C SER A 114 -30.07 2.81 21.92
N ASP A 115 -29.76 3.90 22.60
CA ASP A 115 -28.53 4.03 23.38
C ASP A 115 -28.59 3.07 24.58
N VAL A 116 -27.75 2.03 24.54
CA VAL A 116 -27.59 1.04 25.62
C VAL A 116 -26.20 1.13 26.26
N GLY A 117 -25.52 2.27 26.10
CA GLY A 117 -24.20 2.53 26.65
C GLY A 117 -23.02 2.09 25.79
N TYR A 118 -23.27 1.64 24.55
CA TYR A 118 -22.25 1.24 23.59
C TYR A 118 -22.48 1.88 22.22
N LYS A 119 -21.40 2.42 21.66
CA LYS A 119 -21.37 3.00 20.32
C LYS A 119 -20.25 2.36 19.51
N LEU A 120 -20.57 1.88 18.31
CA LEU A 120 -19.60 1.45 17.31
C LEU A 120 -19.22 2.63 16.44
N ILE A 121 -17.92 2.83 16.25
CA ILE A 121 -17.37 3.77 15.27
C ILE A 121 -16.70 2.93 14.20
N LEU A 122 -17.18 3.08 12.97
CA LEU A 122 -16.60 2.50 11.78
C LEU A 122 -15.94 3.61 10.97
N VAL A 123 -14.69 3.40 10.58
CA VAL A 123 -13.94 4.29 9.70
C VAL A 123 -13.45 3.49 8.50
N ARG A 124 -13.77 3.98 7.30
CA ARG A 124 -13.29 3.43 6.03
C ARG A 124 -12.40 4.43 5.34
N VAL A 125 -11.22 3.99 4.91
CA VAL A 125 -10.31 4.76 4.06
C VAL A 125 -10.16 4.05 2.74
N LYS A 126 -10.42 4.79 1.67
CA LYS A 126 -10.32 4.35 0.29
C LYS A 126 -9.06 4.95 -0.33
N ASP A 127 -8.25 4.10 -0.91
CA ASP A 127 -7.00 4.50 -1.57
C ASP A 127 -7.25 4.99 -3.02
N PRO A 128 -6.21 5.47 -3.73
CA PRO A 128 -6.35 5.92 -5.11
C PRO A 128 -6.73 4.82 -6.12
N ASP A 129 -6.52 3.55 -5.77
CA ASP A 129 -6.88 2.38 -6.57
C ASP A 129 -8.30 1.88 -6.23
N ASN A 130 -9.00 2.57 -5.33
CA ASN A 130 -10.35 2.28 -4.86
C ASN A 130 -10.44 1.04 -3.95
N GLU A 131 -9.32 0.58 -3.39
CA GLU A 131 -9.26 -0.41 -2.31
C GLU A 131 -9.62 0.24 -0.98
N VAL A 132 -10.31 -0.49 -0.11
CA VAL A 132 -10.84 0.05 1.16
C VAL A 132 -10.23 -0.68 2.35
N VAL A 133 -9.63 0.10 3.25
CA VAL A 133 -9.27 -0.35 4.59
C VAL A 133 -10.35 0.11 5.56
N GLU A 134 -10.85 -0.82 6.37
CA GLU A 134 -11.87 -0.58 7.38
C GLU A 134 -11.29 -0.83 8.77
N LEU A 135 -11.57 0.10 9.68
CA LEU A 135 -11.30 -0.05 11.11
C LEU A 135 -12.58 0.20 11.89
N GLU A 136 -12.80 -0.63 12.90
CA GLU A 136 -13.93 -0.53 13.81
C GLU A 136 -13.42 -0.42 15.25
N THR A 137 -14.11 0.37 16.07
CA THR A 137 -13.87 0.41 17.51
C THR A 137 -15.15 0.68 18.27
N VAL A 138 -15.18 0.29 19.53
CA VAL A 138 -16.31 0.48 20.43
C VAL A 138 -15.97 1.50 21.50
N VAL A 139 -16.86 2.46 21.70
CA VAL A 139 -16.81 3.40 22.81
C VAL A 139 -17.95 3.08 23.76
N THR A 140 -17.61 2.97 25.05
CA THR A 140 -18.56 2.64 26.11
C THR A 140 -18.80 3.83 27.02
N LYS A 141 -20.01 3.90 27.59
CA LYS A 141 -20.31 4.84 28.66
C LYS A 141 -19.55 4.43 29.92
N ARG A 142 -18.77 5.33 30.49
CA ARG A 142 -18.02 5.05 31.73
C ARG A 142 -18.94 5.22 32.94
N PRO A 143 -18.85 4.32 33.94
CA PRO A 143 -19.54 4.53 35.20
C PRO A 143 -18.87 5.69 35.95
N GLY A 144 -19.53 6.85 35.99
CA GLY A 144 -19.04 8.07 36.66
C GLY A 144 -19.28 9.38 35.90
N ASP A 145 -19.68 9.31 34.63
CA ASP A 145 -20.07 10.49 33.84
C ASP A 145 -21.59 10.74 34.02
N GLU A 146 -21.96 11.40 35.14
CA GLU A 146 -23.28 12.00 35.41
C GLU A 146 -23.17 13.52 35.55
#